data_AF-A0A1I2HMK9-F1
#
_entry.id   AF-A0A1I2HMK9-F1
#
_cell.length_a   1.000
_cell.length_b   1.000
_cell.length_c   1.000
_cell.angle_alpha   90.00
_cell.angle_beta   90.00
_cell.angle_gamma   90.00
#
_symmetry.space_group_name_H-M   'P 1'
#
loop_
_entity.id
_entity.type
_entity.pdbx_description
1 polymer ?
#
loop_
_entity_poly.entity_id
_entity_poly.type
_entity_poly.pdbx_seq_one_letter_code
_entity_poly.pdbx_strand_id
1 'polypeptide(L)'
;MKQFDKGGIEWSKSAERYEGLQQHLSAIDHLDLEQAKAILSDRCVCLDLKKEKFGTIWSVVAELKELRIERAEGKPKTTNYKPETRLDWWLKKKQFQ
;
A
#
# COMPACT_ATOMS: atom_id res chain seq x y z
N MET A 1 -4.63 3.10 -28.05
CA MET A 1 -4.51 3.81 -26.77
C MET A 1 -5.62 3.33 -25.86
N LYS A 2 -5.31 2.74 -24.68
CA LYS A 2 -6.35 2.41 -23.70
C LYS A 2 -6.88 3.72 -23.10
N GLN A 3 -8.17 3.78 -22.86
CA GLN A 3 -8.99 4.99 -22.66
C GLN A 3 -8.71 5.79 -21.37
N PHE A 4 -7.63 5.49 -20.65
CA PHE A 4 -7.35 6.02 -19.31
C PHE A 4 -6.35 7.20 -19.29
N ASP A 5 -5.71 7.48 -20.43
CA ASP A 5 -4.71 8.55 -20.54
C ASP A 5 -5.36 9.83 -21.07
N LYS A 6 -5.77 10.71 -20.15
CA LYS A 6 -6.21 12.06 -20.52
C LYS A 6 -5.00 12.83 -21.06
N GLY A 7 -4.96 13.05 -22.37
CA GLY A 7 -3.91 13.83 -23.04
C GLY A 7 -2.65 13.05 -23.45
N GLY A 8 -2.70 11.71 -23.52
CA GLY A 8 -1.59 10.89 -24.03
C GLY A 8 -0.36 10.80 -23.10
N ILE A 9 -0.51 11.25 -21.85
CA ILE A 9 0.53 11.14 -20.81
C ILE A 9 0.12 10.01 -19.86
N GLU A 10 0.95 8.97 -19.73
CA GLU A 10 0.76 7.87 -18.78
C GLU A 10 1.12 8.32 -17.34
N TRP A 11 0.37 9.29 -16.82
CA TRP A 11 0.61 9.94 -15.54
C TRP A 11 0.56 8.95 -14.36
N SER A 12 -0.24 7.90 -14.48
CA SER A 12 -0.41 6.90 -13.43
C SER A 12 0.75 5.88 -13.33
N LYS A 13 1.68 5.89 -14.31
CA LYS A 13 2.80 4.95 -14.42
C LYS A 13 2.37 3.50 -14.18
N SER A 14 1.19 3.13 -14.72
CA SER A 14 0.53 1.91 -14.28
C SER A 14 1.27 0.66 -14.74
N ALA A 15 1.91 0.69 -15.92
CA ALA A 15 2.79 -0.39 -16.35
C ALA A 15 4.02 -0.52 -15.42
N GLU A 16 4.74 0.58 -15.18
CA GLU A 16 5.91 0.59 -14.28
C GLU A 16 5.57 0.07 -12.88
N ARG A 17 4.43 0.51 -12.31
CA ARG A 17 3.99 0.08 -10.98
C ARG A 17 3.60 -1.38 -10.93
N TYR A 18 2.95 -1.87 -11.99
CA TYR A 18 2.58 -3.29 -12.10
C TYR A 18 3.83 -4.17 -12.18
N GLU A 19 4.78 -3.82 -13.05
CA GLU A 19 6.03 -4.57 -13.22
C GLU A 19 6.88 -4.54 -11.95
N GLY A 20 7.02 -3.38 -11.31
CA GLY A 20 7.74 -3.27 -10.04
C GLY A 20 7.12 -4.13 -8.94
N LEU A 21 5.79 -4.10 -8.81
CA LEU A 21 5.09 -4.96 -7.85
C LEU A 21 5.27 -6.45 -8.18
N GLN A 22 5.18 -6.83 -9.46
CA GLN A 22 5.38 -8.22 -9.90
C GLN A 22 6.80 -8.71 -9.58
N GLN A 23 7.81 -7.88 -9.83
CA GLN A 23 9.21 -8.20 -9.51
C GLN A 23 9.39 -8.45 -8.02
N HIS A 24 8.92 -7.54 -7.16
CA HIS A 24 8.98 -7.70 -5.71
C HIS A 24 8.31 -9.00 -5.26
N LEU A 25 7.08 -9.26 -5.72
CA LEU A 25 6.32 -10.45 -5.31
C LEU A 25 6.91 -11.76 -5.84
N SER A 26 7.53 -11.75 -7.02
CA SER A 26 8.13 -12.96 -7.62
C SER A 26 9.37 -13.46 -6.89
N ALA A 27 10.05 -12.59 -6.14
CA ALA A 27 11.28 -12.89 -5.41
C ALA A 27 11.03 -13.29 -3.95
N ILE A 28 9.76 -13.37 -3.52
CA ILE A 28 9.37 -13.55 -2.12
C ILE A 28 8.68 -14.91 -1.94
N ASP A 29 9.28 -15.77 -1.11
CA ASP A 29 8.68 -17.06 -0.73
C ASP A 29 7.64 -16.91 0.39
N HIS A 30 7.84 -15.95 1.30
CA HIS A 30 6.95 -15.63 2.41
C HIS A 30 6.84 -14.13 2.58
N LEU A 31 5.61 -13.61 2.71
CA LEU A 31 5.32 -12.19 2.86
C LEU A 31 4.84 -11.89 4.28
N ASP A 32 5.70 -11.27 5.07
CA ASP A 32 5.34 -10.69 6.36
C ASP A 32 4.92 -9.22 6.24
N LEU A 33 4.48 -8.66 7.37
CA LEU A 33 3.96 -7.31 7.45
C LEU A 33 5.04 -6.23 7.16
N GLU A 34 6.30 -6.46 7.51
CA GLU A 34 7.40 -5.52 7.23
C GLU A 34 7.80 -5.54 5.76
N GLN A 35 7.85 -6.72 5.15
CA GLN A 35 8.06 -6.88 3.71
C GLN A 35 6.94 -6.21 2.92
N ALA A 36 5.68 -6.40 3.31
CA ALA A 36 4.55 -5.74 2.67
C ALA A 36 4.65 -4.19 2.77
N LYS A 37 5.00 -3.65 3.95
CA LYS A 37 5.25 -2.20 4.11
C LYS A 37 6.38 -1.71 3.22
N ALA A 38 7.47 -2.48 3.09
CA ALA A 38 8.62 -2.13 2.27
C ALA A 38 8.24 -2.06 0.79
N ILE A 39 7.53 -3.06 0.27
CA ILE A 39 7.02 -3.08 -1.12
C ILE A 39 6.14 -1.87 -1.39
N LEU A 40 5.17 -1.59 -0.51
CA LEU A 40 4.25 -0.45 -0.68
C LEU A 40 4.91 0.91 -0.48
N SER A 41 6.10 0.96 0.13
CA SER A 41 6.91 2.18 0.30
C SER A 41 7.96 2.34 -0.80
N ASP A 42 8.16 1.31 -1.64
CA ASP A 42 9.15 1.32 -2.70
C ASP A 42 8.80 2.37 -3.76
N ARG A 43 9.82 2.99 -4.36
CA ARG A 43 9.62 4.07 -5.34
C ARG A 43 8.91 3.59 -6.61
N CYS A 44 9.03 2.31 -6.96
CA CYS A 44 8.38 1.76 -8.14
C CYS A 44 6.89 1.50 -7.89
N VAL A 45 6.45 1.37 -6.63
CA VAL A 45 5.05 1.10 -6.28
C VAL A 45 4.36 2.35 -5.72
N CYS A 46 5.01 3.05 -4.79
CA CYS A 46 4.57 4.30 -4.20
C CYS A 46 4.72 5.46 -5.18
N LEU A 47 3.60 5.86 -5.79
CA LEU A 47 3.56 7.02 -6.68
C LEU A 47 3.92 8.31 -5.92
N ASP A 48 4.87 9.09 -6.46
CA ASP A 48 5.30 10.39 -5.93
C ASP A 48 5.63 11.35 -7.10
N LEU A 49 4.60 11.99 -7.63
CA LEU A 49 4.67 12.96 -8.74
C LEU A 49 4.78 14.38 -8.16
N LYS A 50 5.99 14.73 -7.72
CA LYS A 50 6.25 16.00 -7.03
C LYS A 50 5.88 17.24 -7.85
N LYS A 51 6.09 17.22 -9.17
CA LYS A 51 5.80 18.37 -10.05
C LYS A 51 4.28 18.62 -10.14
N GLU A 52 3.52 17.54 -10.13
CA GLU A 52 2.07 17.48 -10.27
C GLU A 52 1.36 17.59 -8.92
N LYS A 53 2.11 17.65 -7.81
CA LYS A 53 1.61 17.62 -6.42
C LYS A 53 0.65 16.45 -6.18
N PHE A 54 0.92 15.32 -6.83
CA PHE A 54 0.09 14.12 -6.77
C PHE A 54 0.92 12.91 -6.36
N GLY A 55 0.33 11.98 -5.64
CA GLY A 55 1.03 10.78 -5.19
C GLY A 55 0.17 9.95 -4.25
N THR A 56 0.81 8.96 -3.65
CA THR A 56 0.16 8.07 -2.67
C THR A 56 -0.28 8.88 -1.46
N ILE A 57 -1.59 8.89 -1.21
CA ILE A 57 -2.23 9.65 -0.12
C ILE A 57 -2.39 8.85 1.17
N TRP A 58 -2.40 7.52 1.07
CA TRP A 58 -2.44 6.59 2.20
C TRP A 58 -2.03 5.19 1.73
N SER A 59 -1.69 4.32 2.68
CA SER A 59 -1.39 2.90 2.44
C SER A 59 -1.90 2.06 3.62
N VAL A 60 -2.29 0.82 3.37
CA VAL A 60 -2.77 -0.14 4.38
C VAL A 60 -2.12 -1.50 4.15
N VAL A 61 -1.69 -2.14 5.23
CA VAL A 61 -1.25 -3.53 5.25
C VAL A 61 -2.12 -4.28 6.26
N ALA A 62 -2.59 -5.47 5.88
CA ALA A 62 -3.37 -6.34 6.74
C ALA A 62 -2.74 -7.73 6.79
N GLU A 63 -2.44 -8.19 8.00
CA GLU A 63 -2.05 -9.57 8.27
C GLU A 63 -3.30 -10.31 8.77
N LEU A 64 -3.69 -11.38 8.09
CA LEU A 64 -5.00 -12.00 8.24
C LEU A 64 -5.02 -13.10 9.31
N LYS A 65 -3.88 -13.64 9.73
CA LYS A 65 -3.80 -14.70 10.74
C LYS A 65 -4.08 -14.14 12.14
N GLU A 66 -3.45 -13.03 12.49
CA GLU A 66 -3.59 -12.32 13.77
C GLU A 66 -4.57 -11.14 13.66
N LEU A 67 -5.17 -10.93 12.48
CA LEU A 67 -6.11 -9.84 12.18
C LEU A 67 -5.53 -8.44 12.47
N ARG A 68 -4.22 -8.27 12.28
CA ARG A 68 -3.51 -7.02 12.52
C ARG A 68 -3.55 -6.13 11.28
N ILE A 69 -4.00 -4.90 11.45
CA ILE A 69 -4.04 -3.90 10.38
C ILE A 69 -3.14 -2.72 10.77
N GLU A 70 -2.32 -2.27 9.83
CA GLU A 70 -1.57 -1.02 9.97
C GLU A 70 -1.80 -0.11 8.76
N ARG A 71 -1.81 1.20 9.00
CA ARG A 71 -2.02 2.21 7.97
C ARG A 71 -0.95 3.30 8.04
N ALA A 72 -0.55 3.80 6.87
CA ALA A 72 0.24 5.02 6.73
C ALA A 72 -0.64 6.10 6.09
N GLU A 73 -0.70 7.27 6.71
CA GLU A 73 -1.35 8.46 6.15
C GLU A 73 -0.28 9.29 5.41
N GLY A 74 -0.62 9.77 4.21
CA GLY A 74 0.34 10.39 3.30
C GLY A 74 1.27 9.38 2.62
N LYS A 75 2.45 9.85 2.18
CA LYS A 75 3.45 9.01 1.52
C LYS A 75 3.91 7.89 2.47
N PRO A 76 3.73 6.61 2.12
CA PRO A 76 4.15 5.50 2.98
C PRO A 76 5.67 5.45 3.11
N LYS A 77 6.11 5.15 4.33
CA LYS A 77 7.46 4.75 4.70
C LYS A 77 7.30 3.57 5.65
N THR A 78 8.24 2.63 5.65
CA THR A 78 8.21 1.50 6.62
C THR A 78 8.04 1.98 8.06
N THR A 79 8.60 3.14 8.41
CA THR A 79 8.57 3.74 9.75
C THR A 79 7.33 4.56 10.12
N ASN A 80 6.42 4.85 9.18
CA ASN A 80 5.24 5.69 9.47
C ASN A 80 3.90 4.96 9.46
N TYR A 81 3.91 3.64 9.34
CA TYR A 81 2.73 2.81 9.56
C TYR A 81 2.34 2.83 11.05
N LYS A 82 1.04 2.98 11.31
CA LYS A 82 0.44 3.02 12.64
C LYS A 82 -0.66 1.95 12.74
N PRO A 83 -0.87 1.33 13.91
CA PRO A 83 -1.96 0.40 14.13
C PRO A 83 -3.35 0.96 13.80
N GLU A 84 -4.20 0.13 13.21
CA GLU A 84 -5.62 0.37 12.97
C GLU A 84 -6.47 -0.49 13.91
N THR A 85 -7.01 0.12 14.96
CA THR A 85 -7.62 -0.57 16.09
C THR A 85 -9.14 -0.70 15.98
N ARG A 86 -9.77 -0.21 14.91
CA ARG A 86 -11.24 -0.33 14.73
C ARG A 86 -11.71 -1.79 14.65
N LEU A 87 -10.92 -2.66 14.02
CA LEU A 87 -11.23 -4.10 13.96
C LEU A 87 -11.14 -4.73 15.36
N ASP A 88 -10.05 -4.50 16.07
CA ASP A 88 -9.86 -4.98 17.44
C ASP A 88 -10.98 -4.54 18.38
N TRP A 89 -11.38 -3.26 18.27
CA TRP A 89 -12.47 -2.70 19.05
C TRP A 89 -13.79 -3.45 18.77
N TRP A 90 -14.10 -3.72 17.50
CA TRP A 90 -15.33 -4.41 17.12
C TRP A 90 -15.33 -5.88 17.56
N LEU A 91 -14.19 -6.57 17.41
CA LEU A 91 -14.04 -7.97 17.85
C LEU A 91 -14.18 -8.09 19.38
N LYS A 92 -13.57 -7.19 20.15
CA LYS A 92 -13.74 -7.12 21.61
C LYS A 92 -15.17 -6.82 21.99
N LYS A 93 -15.84 -5.87 21.33
CA LYS A 93 -17.25 -5.55 21.60
C LYS A 93 -18.16 -6.76 21.45
N LYS A 94 -17.91 -7.63 20.46
CA LYS A 94 -18.68 -8.87 20.26
C LYS A 94 -18.48 -9.93 21.35
N GLN A 95 -17.34 -9.93 22.05
CA GLN A 95 -17.11 -10.89 23.14
C GLN A 95 -17.92 -10.58 24.40
N PHE A 96 -18.46 -9.36 24.52
CA PHE A 96 -19.25 -8.90 25.65
C PHE A 96 -20.75 -8.74 25.32
N GLN A 97 -21.21 -9.29 24.20
CA GLN A 97 -22.63 -9.39 23.79
C GLN A 97 -23.06 -10.84 23.77
#